data_AF-A0A835WZ05-F1
#
_entry.id   AF-A0A835WZ05-F1
#
_cell.length_a   1.000
_cell.length_b   1.000
_cell.length_c   1.000
_cell.angle_alpha   90.00
_cell.angle_beta   90.00
_cell.angle_gamma   90.00
#
_symmetry.space_group_name_H-M   'P 1'
#
loop_
_entity.id
_entity.type
_entity.pdbx_description
1 polymer ?
#
loop_
_entity_poly.entity_id
_entity_poly.type
_entity_poly.pdbx_seq_one_letter_code
_entity_poly.pdbx_strand_id
1 'polypeptide(L)'
;MKSSIEEVDVEKTIENFEPFIDPAKHGEQMIEQFFEEHREIRLWKIRLKDRGRDYIQDNKQKMLDLFDNIEAVVSRKLRSQIAKN
;
A
#
# COMPACT_ATOMS: atom_id res chain seq x y z
N MET A 1 -5.39 2.52 -6.63
CA MET A 1 -4.88 2.73 -5.27
C MET A 1 -4.72 4.21 -4.97
N LYS A 2 -3.66 4.90 -5.46
CA LYS A 2 -3.39 6.30 -5.09
C LYS A 2 -4.57 7.25 -5.34
N SER A 3 -5.30 7.07 -6.44
CA SER A 3 -6.51 7.85 -6.73
C SER A 3 -7.58 7.76 -5.63
N SER A 4 -7.85 6.57 -5.07
CA SER A 4 -8.85 6.46 -3.98
C SER A 4 -8.40 7.15 -2.70
N ILE A 5 -7.09 7.14 -2.43
CA ILE A 5 -6.50 7.89 -1.31
C ILE A 5 -6.60 9.41 -1.56
N GLU A 6 -6.35 9.84 -2.80
CA GLU A 6 -6.44 11.24 -3.20
C GLU A 6 -7.86 11.79 -3.11
N GLU A 7 -8.83 11.01 -3.58
CA GLU A 7 -10.26 11.28 -3.56
C GLU A 7 -10.88 11.10 -2.16
N VAL A 8 -10.11 10.62 -1.18
CA VAL A 8 -10.59 10.37 0.19
C VAL A 8 -11.73 9.32 0.21
N ASP A 9 -11.72 8.42 -0.77
CA ASP A 9 -12.66 7.31 -0.89
C ASP A 9 -12.23 6.16 0.02
N VAL A 10 -12.85 6.08 1.20
CA VAL A 10 -12.50 5.15 2.28
C VAL A 10 -12.75 3.70 1.87
N GLU A 11 -13.92 3.39 1.31
CA GLU A 11 -14.32 2.02 0.98
C GLU A 11 -13.39 1.45 -0.10
N LYS A 12 -13.20 2.20 -1.18
CA LYS A 12 -12.30 1.81 -2.26
C LYS A 12 -10.84 1.72 -1.81
N THR A 13 -10.41 2.56 -0.87
CA THR A 13 -9.06 2.47 -0.30
C THR A 13 -8.89 1.20 0.53
N ILE A 14 -9.88 0.82 1.35
CA ILE A 14 -9.88 -0.43 2.11
C ILE A 14 -9.84 -1.64 1.17
N GLU A 15 -10.65 -1.64 0.11
CA GLU A 15 -10.67 -2.71 -0.90
C GLU A 15 -9.32 -2.82 -1.61
N ASN A 16 -8.76 -1.68 -2.01
CA ASN A 16 -7.48 -1.65 -2.70
C ASN A 16 -6.34 -2.17 -1.80
N PHE A 17 -6.41 -2.04 -0.46
CA PHE A 17 -5.40 -2.60 0.45
C PHE A 17 -5.40 -4.12 0.49
N GLU A 18 -6.51 -4.78 0.13
CA GLU A 18 -6.66 -6.23 0.28
C GLU A 18 -5.54 -7.06 -0.39
N PRO A 19 -5.17 -6.81 -1.67
CA PRO A 19 -4.14 -7.60 -2.33
C PRO A 19 -2.75 -7.47 -1.71
N PHE A 20 -2.48 -6.37 -1.00
CA PHE A 20 -1.18 -6.12 -0.36
C PHE A 20 -1.05 -6.78 1.01
N ILE A 21 -2.17 -7.20 1.63
CA ILE A 21 -2.18 -7.81 2.96
C ILE A 21 -2.47 -9.31 2.92
N ASP A 22 -3.26 -9.76 1.95
CA ASP A 22 -3.68 -11.13 1.78
C ASP A 22 -2.50 -12.00 1.32
N PRO A 23 -2.03 -12.96 2.13
CA PRO A 23 -0.91 -13.82 1.76
C PRO A 23 -1.16 -14.63 0.48
N ALA A 24 -2.42 -14.94 0.15
CA ALA A 24 -2.78 -15.66 -1.08
C ALA A 24 -2.69 -14.78 -2.36
N LYS A 25 -2.38 -13.48 -2.21
CA LYS A 25 -2.21 -12.51 -3.29
C LYS A 25 -0.77 -11.99 -3.30
N HIS A 26 -0.57 -10.70 -3.02
CA HIS A 26 0.77 -10.10 -2.94
C HIS A 26 1.25 -9.99 -1.48
N GLY A 27 0.44 -10.38 -0.50
CA GLY A 27 0.77 -10.27 0.91
C GLY A 27 2.04 -11.04 1.30
N GLU A 28 2.29 -12.21 0.71
CA GLU A 28 3.52 -12.98 0.97
C GLU A 28 4.75 -12.21 0.48
N GLN A 29 4.73 -11.69 -0.75
CA GLN A 29 5.82 -10.86 -1.30
C GLN A 29 6.03 -9.58 -0.48
N MET A 30 4.95 -8.97 -0.01
CA MET A 30 5.00 -7.80 0.88
C MET A 30 5.64 -8.15 2.22
N ILE A 31 5.34 -9.29 2.83
CA ILE A 31 5.99 -9.75 4.06
C ILE A 31 7.50 -9.96 3.86
N GLU A 32 7.89 -10.59 2.75
CA GLU A 32 9.29 -10.91 2.49
C GLU A 32 10.15 -9.68 2.16
N GLN A 33 9.58 -8.70 1.46
CA GLN A 33 10.36 -7.61 0.86
C GLN A 33 10.05 -6.23 1.45
N PHE A 34 8.91 -6.08 2.12
CA PHE A 34 8.34 -4.81 2.59
C PHE A 34 7.57 -5.01 3.91
N PHE A 35 8.18 -5.71 4.87
CA PHE A 35 7.51 -6.17 6.09
C PHE A 35 6.86 -5.02 6.90
N GLU A 36 7.57 -3.90 7.03
CA GLU A 36 7.08 -2.74 7.77
C GLU A 36 5.90 -2.07 7.02
N GLU A 37 5.99 -1.97 5.70
CA GLU A 37 4.94 -1.43 4.87
C GLU A 37 3.69 -2.33 4.88
N HIS A 38 3.87 -3.65 4.82
CA HIS A 38 2.77 -4.63 4.98
C HIS A 38 2.03 -4.41 6.29
N ARG A 39 2.79 -4.30 7.39
CA ARG A 39 2.24 -4.06 8.73
C ARG A 39 1.49 -2.73 8.78
N GLU A 40 2.05 -1.67 8.22
CA GLU A 40 1.45 -0.34 8.21
C GLU A 40 0.15 -0.32 7.39
N ILE A 41 0.13 -0.93 6.20
CA ILE A 41 -1.09 -1.05 5.36
C ILE A 41 -2.19 -1.82 6.11
N ARG A 42 -1.84 -2.91 6.80
CA ARG A 42 -2.79 -3.67 7.62
C ARG A 42 -3.37 -2.83 8.76
N LEU A 43 -2.54 -2.03 9.44
CA LEU A 43 -2.99 -1.11 10.49
C LEU A 43 -3.90 -0.01 9.94
N TRP A 44 -3.57 0.55 8.77
CA TRP A 44 -4.43 1.54 8.10
C TRP A 44 -5.78 0.95 7.74
N LYS A 45 -5.83 -0.27 7.20
CA LYS A 45 -7.11 -0.93 6.91
C LYS A 45 -8.00 -1.03 8.15
N ILE A 46 -7.44 -1.39 9.30
CA ILE A 46 -8.18 -1.46 10.58
C ILE A 46 -8.67 -0.07 11.00
N ARG A 47 -7.80 0.94 10.97
CA ARG A 47 -8.13 2.30 11.40
C ARG A 47 -9.10 3.00 10.45
N LEU A 48 -9.05 2.71 9.16
CA LEU A 48 -10.03 3.22 8.19
C LEU A 48 -11.43 2.64 8.43
N LYS A 49 -11.53 1.38 8.85
CA LYS A 49 -12.82 0.79 9.25
C LYS A 49 -13.41 1.43 10.51
N ASP A 50 -12.55 1.92 11.40
CA ASP A 50 -12.95 2.52 12.68
C ASP A 50 -13.22 4.03 12.57
N ARG A 51 -12.26 4.76 11.99
CA ARG A 51 -12.24 6.23 11.95
C ARG A 51 -12.60 6.84 10.59
N GLY A 52 -12.73 6.02 9.55
CA GLY A 52 -13.22 6.45 8.24
C GLY A 52 -12.48 7.66 7.64
N ARG A 53 -13.27 8.67 7.27
CA ARG A 53 -12.85 9.81 6.45
C ARG A 53 -11.78 10.68 7.13
N ASP A 54 -11.93 10.96 8.41
CA ASP A 54 -10.99 11.83 9.13
C ASP A 54 -9.59 11.20 9.16
N TYR A 55 -9.53 9.88 9.36
CA TYR A 55 -8.26 9.17 9.40
C TYR A 55 -7.53 9.17 8.06
N ILE A 56 -8.24 8.95 6.95
CA ILE A 56 -7.61 9.01 5.62
C ILE A 56 -7.13 10.43 5.30
N GLN A 57 -7.86 11.48 5.70
CA GLN A 57 -7.44 12.87 5.51
C GLN A 57 -6.16 13.17 6.29
N ASP A 58 -6.11 12.81 7.56
CA ASP A 58 -4.96 13.03 8.44
C ASP A 58 -3.68 12.30 7.97
N ASN A 59 -3.85 11.14 7.32
CA ASN A 59 -2.74 10.24 6.97
C ASN A 59 -2.48 10.16 5.47
N LYS A 60 -3.22 10.92 4.65
CA LYS A 60 -3.19 10.86 3.18
C LYS A 60 -1.79 10.90 2.61
N GLN A 61 -0.98 11.89 3.00
CA GLN A 61 0.37 12.06 2.45
C GLN A 61 1.26 10.85 2.77
N LYS A 62 1.24 10.38 4.03
CA LYS A 62 2.00 9.21 4.45
C LYS A 62 1.61 7.96 3.66
N MET A 63 0.32 7.79 3.36
CA MET A 63 -0.15 6.67 2.54
C MET A 63 0.41 6.75 1.12
N LEU A 64 0.34 7.92 0.48
CA LEU A 64 0.86 8.12 -0.87
C LEU A 64 2.37 7.88 -0.94
N ASP A 65 3.13 8.46 0.00
CA ASP A 65 4.59 8.33 0.07
C ASP A 65 5.03 6.86 0.22
N LEU A 66 4.30 6.09 1.04
CA LEU A 66 4.59 4.66 1.22
C LEU A 66 4.43 3.88 -0.09
N PHE A 67 3.35 4.12 -0.85
CA PHE A 67 3.16 3.43 -2.13
C PHE A 67 4.16 3.88 -3.20
N ASP A 68 4.54 5.16 -3.21
CA ASP A 68 5.59 5.66 -4.11
C ASP A 68 6.94 5.00 -3.84
N ASN A 69 7.27 4.78 -2.57
CA ASN A 69 8.49 4.07 -2.18
C ASN A 69 8.49 2.60 -2.64
N ILE A 70 7.37 1.89 -2.45
CA ILE A 70 7.22 0.51 -2.94
C ILE A 70 7.39 0.47 -4.46
N GLU A 71 6.69 1.34 -5.20
CA GLU A 71 6.77 1.41 -6.66
C GLU A 71 8.19 1.70 -7.15
N ALA A 72 8.90 2.63 -6.50
CA ALA A 72 10.28 2.95 -6.83
C ALA A 72 11.24 1.77 -6.60
N VAL A 73 11.05 0.98 -5.53
CA VAL A 73 11.84 -0.23 -5.26
C VAL A 73 11.55 -1.32 -6.30
N VAL A 74 10.27 -1.59 -6.58
CA VAL A 74 9.86 -2.61 -7.57
C VAL A 74 10.37 -2.25 -8.96
N SER A 75 10.22 -0.99 -9.37
CA SER A 75 10.68 -0.50 -10.67
C SER A 75 12.20 -0.60 -10.82
N ARG A 76 12.97 -0.33 -9.75
CA ARG A 76 14.43 -0.53 -9.76
C ARG A 76 14.80 -2.00 -9.94
N LYS A 77 14.15 -2.91 -9.20
CA LYS A 77 14.39 -4.36 -9.32
C LYS A 77 14.11 -4.86 -10.74
N LEU A 78 12.99 -4.45 -11.34
CA LEU A 78 12.64 -4.84 -12.70
C LEU A 78 13.67 -4.36 -13.74
N ARG A 79 14.10 -3.09 -13.66
CA ARG A 79 15.15 -2.56 -14.53
C ARG A 79 16.47 -3.33 -14.39
N SER A 80 16.86 -3.69 -13.18
CA SER A 80 18.08 -4.47 -12.93
C SER A 80 17.99 -5.90 -13.44
N GLN A 81 16.80 -6.50 -13.54
CA GLN A 81 16.60 -7.82 -14.13
C GLN A 81 16.67 -7.76 -15.65
N ILE A 82 16.05 -6.76 -16.28
CA ILE A 82 16.11 -6.57 -17.74
C ILE A 82 17.55 -6.32 -18.20
N ALA A 83 18.32 -5.50 -17.49
CA ALA A 83 19.71 -5.20 -17.85
C ALA A 83 20.68 -6.39 -17.69
N LYS A 84 20.25 -7.49 -17.07
CA LYS A 84 21.04 -8.72 -16.88
C LYS A 84 20.72 -9.81 -17.91
N ASN A 85 19.70 -9.61 -18.75
CA ASN A 85 19.31 -10.49 -19.85
C ASN A 85 19.75 -9.92 -21.19
#